data_AF-A0A537J314-F1
#
_entry.id   AF-A0A537J314-F1
#
_cell.length_a   1.000
_cell.length_b   1.000
_cell.length_c   1.000
_cell.angle_alpha   90.00
_cell.angle_beta   90.00
_cell.angle_gamma   90.00
#
_symmetry.space_group_name_H-M   'P 1'
#
loop_
_entity.id
_entity.type
_entity.pdbx_description
1 polymer ?
#
loop_
_entity_poly.entity_id
_entity_poly.type
_entity_poly.pdbx_seq_one_letter_code
_entity_poly.pdbx_strand_id
1 'polypeptide(L)'
;LHAYRNPRHELATGRAVARRLPRAYICTSFEVLPQIKEYERICTTVVNAYVGPALSRYLESLAGRLAAAGYPRDVLIMQSHGGVAPIRDSARLAASAILSGPAGGLAGSRFCARLLGQGDLITFDMGGTSTDIALLEGGEPLLAGDRTVSGHKVALPSLDIHTVGAGGGSIARVAGGLLYVGPESAGADPGPACYAKGGHAATVTDANVALGLLDPGNFLGGRIRLDPDAGGRAVERVARQLGCAAIAAADGIHRVVNTNMAEGIRRVSVRRGVDPRRFALLAFGGAAGLHVTQVARQLEITRVIVPRAAAVLSAWGMLTTDLRYELVRTHVEEIHRVGAAGLRRLFAEMEAEGRQRLGQAFAGPLVMRRSVDMRYGEQIFEIGVSLDGLDLGADDAIDQVVERFQRRHEALYTYSAPGQDVVLVNARVAVVGELPVTPVEPPIGAAGRAAPAGRRRAYLDGWAEVPVYPWDALPAGSEIPGPALFESATTTVLARPGERVQVTPHGWLDIRLG
;
A
#
# COMPACT_ATOMS: atom_id res chain seq x y z
N LEU A 1 19.96 5.78 -26.74
CA LEU A 1 18.83 5.07 -27.41
C LEU A 1 19.20 3.59 -27.56
N HIS A 2 18.24 2.67 -27.46
CA HIS A 2 18.42 1.20 -27.58
C HIS A 2 19.39 0.48 -26.64
N ALA A 3 19.78 1.10 -25.51
CA ALA A 3 20.66 0.46 -24.52
C ALA A 3 20.07 -0.82 -23.93
N TYR A 4 18.73 -0.94 -23.86
CA TYR A 4 18.02 -2.16 -23.47
C TYR A 4 18.38 -3.39 -24.33
N ARG A 5 18.75 -3.18 -25.60
CA ARG A 5 19.14 -4.24 -26.54
C ARG A 5 20.66 -4.43 -26.59
N ASN A 6 21.42 -3.33 -26.57
CA ASN A 6 22.88 -3.36 -26.54
C ASN A 6 23.42 -2.26 -25.63
N PRO A 7 23.81 -2.61 -24.38
CA PRO A 7 24.19 -1.62 -23.37
C PRO A 7 25.65 -1.17 -23.45
N ARG A 8 26.44 -1.69 -24.41
CA ARG A 8 27.91 -1.52 -24.43
C ARG A 8 28.35 -0.06 -24.31
N HIS A 9 27.75 0.85 -25.09
CA HIS A 9 28.11 2.27 -25.07
C HIS A 9 27.66 2.97 -23.77
N GLU A 10 26.49 2.64 -23.25
CA GLU A 10 25.98 3.25 -22.02
C GLU A 10 26.82 2.82 -20.81
N LEU A 11 27.14 1.53 -20.70
CA LEU A 11 28.00 1.01 -19.63
C LEU A 11 29.44 1.56 -19.72
N ALA A 12 30.00 1.66 -20.93
CA ALA A 12 31.31 2.26 -21.13
C ALA A 12 31.33 3.74 -20.69
N THR A 13 30.25 4.48 -20.99
CA THR A 13 30.08 5.88 -20.58
C THR A 13 29.97 5.98 -19.06
N GLY A 14 29.12 5.17 -18.43
CA GLY A 14 28.97 5.13 -16.96
C GLY A 14 30.30 4.89 -16.25
N ARG A 15 31.10 3.92 -16.73
CA ARG A 15 32.46 3.65 -16.20
C ARG A 15 33.43 4.83 -16.42
N ALA A 16 33.34 5.52 -17.55
CA ALA A 16 34.19 6.68 -17.84
C ALA A 16 33.85 7.89 -16.97
N VAL A 17 32.56 8.10 -16.66
CA VAL A 17 32.08 9.13 -15.75
C VAL A 17 32.47 8.79 -14.30
N ALA A 18 32.29 7.53 -13.87
CA ALA A 18 32.65 7.08 -12.52
C ALA A 18 34.13 7.29 -12.19
N ARG A 19 35.02 7.07 -13.17
CA ARG A 19 36.46 7.36 -13.02
C ARG A 19 36.78 8.85 -12.85
N ARG A 20 35.96 9.74 -13.43
CA ARG A 20 36.18 11.21 -13.38
C ARG A 20 35.47 11.88 -12.21
N LEU A 21 34.35 11.32 -11.77
CA LEU A 21 33.50 11.84 -10.69
C LEU A 21 33.26 10.75 -9.63
N PRO A 22 34.29 10.36 -8.85
CA PRO A 22 34.21 9.20 -7.94
C PRO A 22 33.22 9.37 -6.78
N ARG A 23 32.78 10.61 -6.50
CA ARG A 23 31.77 10.91 -5.46
C ARG A 23 30.36 11.09 -6.01
N ALA A 24 30.19 11.08 -7.34
CA ALA A 24 28.87 11.22 -7.95
C ALA A 24 28.13 9.88 -7.90
N TYR A 25 26.84 9.93 -7.58
CA TYR A 25 25.96 8.79 -7.79
C TYR A 25 25.70 8.61 -9.28
N ILE A 26 25.99 7.42 -9.82
CA ILE A 26 25.88 7.12 -11.24
C ILE A 26 25.02 5.87 -11.40
N CYS A 27 23.98 5.98 -12.21
CA CYS A 27 23.18 4.84 -12.67
C CYS A 27 23.02 4.91 -14.19
N THR A 28 23.03 3.75 -14.85
CA THR A 28 22.74 3.65 -16.28
C THR A 28 21.29 3.22 -16.50
N SER A 29 20.68 3.64 -17.62
CA SER A 29 19.28 3.29 -17.87
C SER A 29 19.07 1.81 -18.14
N PHE A 30 20.08 1.12 -18.69
CA PHE A 30 20.10 -0.33 -18.80
C PHE A 30 20.06 -1.05 -17.45
N GLU A 31 20.78 -0.55 -16.44
CA GLU A 31 20.79 -1.16 -15.11
C GLU A 31 19.50 -0.87 -14.33
N VAL A 32 18.84 0.27 -14.59
CA VAL A 32 17.61 0.68 -13.91
C VAL A 32 16.37 0.04 -14.55
N LEU A 33 16.18 0.18 -15.86
CA LEU A 33 15.01 -0.32 -16.57
C LEU A 33 15.36 -0.71 -18.02
N PRO A 34 15.78 -1.96 -18.27
CA PRO A 34 16.17 -2.43 -19.60
C PRO A 34 14.96 -2.75 -20.49
N GLN A 35 14.10 -1.74 -20.74
CA GLN A 35 12.91 -1.84 -21.59
C GLN A 35 13.00 -0.91 -22.80
N ILE A 36 12.21 -1.18 -23.85
CA ILE A 36 12.23 -0.45 -25.13
C ILE A 36 11.88 1.05 -25.02
N LYS A 37 10.81 1.40 -24.32
CA LYS A 37 10.22 2.75 -24.29
C LYS A 37 11.17 3.77 -23.65
N GLU A 38 11.65 4.73 -24.43
CA GLU A 38 12.70 5.66 -23.97
C GLU A 38 12.21 6.68 -22.94
N TYR A 39 10.98 7.17 -23.05
CA TYR A 39 10.44 8.13 -22.10
C TYR A 39 10.35 7.53 -20.69
N GLU A 40 9.64 6.40 -20.54
CA GLU A 40 9.52 5.68 -19.28
C GLU A 40 10.88 5.27 -18.71
N ARG A 41 11.80 4.78 -19.56
CA ARG A 41 13.15 4.39 -19.14
C ARG A 41 13.96 5.58 -18.64
N ILE A 42 13.95 6.72 -19.35
CA ILE A 42 14.66 7.92 -18.95
C ILE A 42 14.05 8.49 -17.66
N CYS A 43 12.74 8.65 -17.58
CA CYS A 43 12.06 9.16 -16.39
C CYS A 43 12.37 8.31 -15.16
N THR A 44 12.28 6.99 -15.27
CA THR A 44 12.61 6.06 -14.18
C THR A 44 14.07 6.21 -13.75
N THR A 45 15.00 6.33 -14.71
CA THR A 45 16.43 6.51 -14.44
C THR A 45 16.71 7.85 -13.75
N VAL A 46 16.05 8.93 -14.17
CA VAL A 46 16.17 10.26 -13.55
C VAL A 46 15.66 10.23 -12.12
N VAL A 47 14.49 9.64 -11.87
CA VAL A 47 13.94 9.47 -10.51
C VAL A 47 14.91 8.66 -9.64
N ASN A 48 15.46 7.56 -10.17
CA ASN A 48 16.46 6.76 -9.47
C ASN A 48 17.71 7.56 -9.11
N ALA A 49 18.25 8.33 -10.06
CA ALA A 49 19.42 9.18 -9.85
C ALA A 49 19.16 10.31 -8.84
N TYR A 50 17.93 10.84 -8.81
CA TYR A 50 17.54 11.91 -7.89
C TYR A 50 17.41 11.41 -6.45
N VAL A 51 16.74 10.28 -6.24
CA VAL A 51 16.48 9.72 -4.89
C VAL A 51 17.68 8.93 -4.35
N GLY A 52 18.43 8.28 -5.25
CA GLY A 52 19.57 7.41 -4.94
C GLY A 52 20.51 7.95 -3.88
N PRO A 53 21.11 9.15 -4.04
CA PRO A 53 22.06 9.69 -3.07
C PRO A 53 21.50 9.82 -1.65
N ALA A 54 20.26 10.28 -1.51
CA ALA A 54 19.64 10.48 -0.20
C ALA A 54 19.34 9.13 0.47
N LEU A 55 18.79 8.19 -0.28
CA LEU A 55 18.47 6.86 0.22
C LEU A 55 19.75 6.08 0.57
N SER A 56 20.78 6.09 -0.28
CA SER A 56 22.06 5.42 -0.02
C SER A 56 22.66 5.87 1.30
N ARG A 57 22.77 7.19 1.54
CA ARG A 57 23.31 7.72 2.81
C ARG A 57 22.50 7.25 4.02
N TYR A 58 21.18 7.25 3.92
CA TYR A 58 20.30 6.81 5.00
C TYR A 58 20.51 5.31 5.30
N LEU A 59 20.49 4.46 4.27
CA LEU A 59 20.63 3.02 4.43
C LEU A 59 22.04 2.62 4.91
N GLU A 60 23.08 3.27 4.40
CA GLU A 60 24.47 3.05 4.86
C GLU A 60 24.64 3.46 6.33
N SER A 61 24.05 4.60 6.73
CA SER A 61 24.05 5.03 8.14
C SER A 61 23.31 4.04 9.04
N LEU A 62 22.15 3.54 8.59
CA LEU A 62 21.39 2.51 9.31
C LEU A 62 22.20 1.22 9.46
N ALA A 63 22.79 0.72 8.38
CA ALA A 63 23.63 -0.49 8.40
C ALA A 63 24.81 -0.33 9.36
N GLY A 64 25.52 0.80 9.30
CA GLY A 64 26.66 1.09 10.18
C GLY A 64 26.26 1.14 11.66
N ARG A 65 25.11 1.75 11.98
CA ARG A 65 24.60 1.82 13.37
C ARG A 65 24.18 0.45 13.89
N LEU A 66 23.54 -0.38 13.06
CA LEU A 66 23.15 -1.74 13.43
C LEU A 66 24.37 -2.64 13.64
N ALA A 67 25.37 -2.55 12.76
CA ALA A 67 26.63 -3.27 12.90
C ALA A 67 27.38 -2.86 14.18
N ALA A 68 27.45 -1.55 14.46
CA ALA A 68 28.05 -1.03 15.70
C ALA A 68 27.30 -1.48 16.96
N ALA A 69 25.99 -1.71 16.86
CA ALA A 69 25.17 -2.29 17.93
C ALA A 69 25.27 -3.83 18.02
N GLY A 70 26.09 -4.47 17.18
CA GLY A 70 26.32 -5.91 17.20
C GLY A 70 25.33 -6.77 16.38
N TYR A 71 24.53 -6.16 15.50
CA TYR A 71 23.64 -6.91 14.60
C TYR A 71 24.46 -7.59 13.47
N PRO A 72 24.47 -8.93 13.39
CA PRO A 72 25.43 -9.65 12.55
C PRO A 72 24.89 -10.05 11.17
N ARG A 73 23.64 -9.68 10.83
CA ARG A 73 22.95 -10.15 9.62
C ARG A 73 22.73 -9.02 8.61
N ASP A 74 22.36 -9.40 7.40
CA ASP A 74 21.93 -8.43 6.39
C ASP A 74 20.61 -7.77 6.77
N VAL A 75 20.51 -6.48 6.46
CA VAL A 75 19.29 -5.70 6.59
C VAL A 75 18.57 -5.69 5.26
N LEU A 76 17.31 -6.15 5.29
CA LEU A 76 16.44 -6.19 4.13
C LEU A 76 15.49 -5.00 4.13
N ILE A 77 15.30 -4.40 2.96
CA ILE A 77 14.50 -3.20 2.74
C ILE A 77 13.30 -3.57 1.88
N MET A 78 12.11 -3.18 2.34
CA MET A 78 10.87 -3.34 1.59
C MET A 78 10.91 -2.56 0.27
N GLN A 79 10.42 -3.18 -0.79
CA GLN A 79 10.35 -2.62 -2.14
C GLN A 79 8.90 -2.41 -2.57
N SER A 80 8.67 -1.52 -3.52
CA SER A 80 7.35 -1.16 -4.04
C SER A 80 6.57 -2.35 -4.61
N HIS A 81 7.26 -3.40 -5.09
CA HIS A 81 6.62 -4.61 -5.62
C HIS A 81 6.18 -5.62 -4.53
N GLY A 82 6.28 -5.25 -3.25
CA GLY A 82 5.84 -6.10 -2.13
C GLY A 82 6.82 -7.21 -1.77
N GLY A 83 8.09 -7.06 -2.12
CA GLY A 83 9.16 -7.96 -1.70
C GLY A 83 10.25 -7.19 -0.96
N VAL A 84 11.23 -7.90 -0.41
CA VAL A 84 12.39 -7.27 0.24
C VAL A 84 13.69 -7.52 -0.54
N ALA A 85 14.63 -6.58 -0.43
CA ALA A 85 15.97 -6.68 -1.01
C ALA A 85 17.03 -6.13 -0.03
N PRO A 86 18.28 -6.61 -0.07
CA PRO A 86 19.37 -6.06 0.74
C PRO A 86 19.61 -4.56 0.49
N ILE A 87 20.22 -3.89 1.48
CA ILE A 87 20.56 -2.46 1.40
C ILE A 87 21.34 -2.11 0.13
N ARG A 88 22.33 -2.90 -0.26
CA ARG A 88 23.16 -2.66 -1.44
C ARG A 88 22.32 -2.55 -2.72
N ASP A 89 21.37 -3.45 -2.90
CA ASP A 89 20.53 -3.47 -4.09
C ASP A 89 19.48 -2.34 -4.05
N SER A 90 18.93 -2.08 -2.88
CA SER A 90 17.98 -0.97 -2.65
C SER A 90 18.63 0.39 -2.90
N ALA A 91 19.90 0.55 -2.55
CA ALA A 91 20.67 1.76 -2.82
C ALA A 91 20.95 1.95 -4.33
N ARG A 92 21.14 0.86 -5.07
CA ARG A 92 21.34 0.90 -6.53
C ARG A 92 20.05 1.21 -7.29
N LEU A 93 18.94 0.61 -6.89
CA LEU A 93 17.62 0.81 -7.50
C LEU A 93 16.69 1.58 -6.54
N ALA A 94 17.10 2.75 -6.08
CA ALA A 94 16.33 3.56 -5.13
C ALA A 94 14.89 3.87 -5.58
N ALA A 95 14.64 3.93 -6.90
CA ALA A 95 13.29 4.11 -7.43
C ALA A 95 12.33 2.95 -7.07
N SER A 96 12.82 1.74 -6.78
CA SER A 96 12.00 0.61 -6.31
C SER A 96 11.66 0.65 -4.82
N ALA A 97 12.13 1.66 -4.07
CA ALA A 97 11.77 1.85 -2.67
C ALA A 97 10.63 2.87 -2.47
N ILE A 98 10.14 3.48 -3.55
CA ILE A 98 9.04 4.47 -3.51
C ILE A 98 7.76 3.78 -3.04
N LEU A 99 7.12 4.29 -1.99
CA LEU A 99 5.94 3.65 -1.37
C LEU A 99 6.21 2.23 -0.81
N SER A 100 7.45 1.99 -0.36
CA SER A 100 7.80 0.75 0.35
C SER A 100 7.03 0.57 1.66
N GLY A 101 6.68 1.64 2.37
CA GLY A 101 5.86 1.57 3.59
C GLY A 101 4.48 0.94 3.33
N PRO A 102 3.65 1.53 2.46
CA PRO A 102 2.35 0.97 2.08
C PRO A 102 2.44 -0.45 1.48
N ALA A 103 3.53 -0.76 0.76
CA ALA A 103 3.78 -2.12 0.27
C ALA A 103 3.85 -3.16 1.40
N GLY A 104 4.44 -2.81 2.54
CA GLY A 104 4.40 -3.63 3.75
C GLY A 104 2.98 -3.83 4.29
N GLY A 105 2.14 -2.80 4.24
CA GLY A 105 0.73 -2.88 4.62
C GLY A 105 -0.05 -3.88 3.75
N LEU A 106 0.22 -3.89 2.43
CA LEU A 106 -0.35 -4.86 1.51
C LEU A 106 0.16 -6.29 1.76
N ALA A 107 1.45 -6.46 2.09
CA ALA A 107 1.97 -7.76 2.49
C ALA A 107 1.26 -8.31 3.74
N GLY A 108 1.02 -7.44 4.74
CA GLY A 108 0.21 -7.77 5.91
C GLY A 108 -1.24 -8.09 5.54
N SER A 109 -1.80 -7.36 4.58
CA SER A 109 -3.17 -7.57 4.09
C SER A 109 -3.35 -8.93 3.39
N ARG A 110 -2.35 -9.39 2.63
CA ARG A 110 -2.33 -10.75 2.04
C ARG A 110 -2.36 -11.82 3.13
N PHE A 111 -1.59 -11.62 4.19
CA PHE A 111 -1.62 -12.52 5.34
C PHE A 111 -2.99 -12.49 6.04
N CYS A 112 -3.58 -11.30 6.21
CA CYS A 112 -4.93 -11.17 6.74
C CYS A 112 -5.99 -11.88 5.89
N ALA A 113 -5.91 -11.76 4.56
CA ALA A 113 -6.82 -12.45 3.63
C ALA A 113 -6.82 -13.97 3.86
N ARG A 114 -5.64 -14.56 4.05
CA ARG A 114 -5.49 -16.00 4.35
C ARG A 114 -6.11 -16.36 5.69
N LEU A 115 -5.86 -15.58 6.75
CA LEU A 115 -6.44 -15.85 8.08
C LEU A 115 -7.97 -15.71 8.11
N LEU A 116 -8.52 -14.75 7.35
CA LEU A 116 -9.96 -14.53 7.28
C LEU A 116 -10.68 -15.57 6.40
N GLY A 117 -9.95 -16.33 5.59
CA GLY A 117 -10.54 -17.13 4.51
C GLY A 117 -11.29 -16.25 3.49
N GLN A 118 -10.93 -14.97 3.37
CA GLN A 118 -11.54 -14.02 2.45
C GLN A 118 -10.46 -13.38 1.58
N GLY A 119 -10.51 -13.65 0.27
CA GLY A 119 -9.55 -13.13 -0.69
C GLY A 119 -9.81 -11.68 -1.13
N ASP A 120 -11.08 -11.29 -1.24
CA ASP A 120 -11.45 -9.99 -1.82
C ASP A 120 -11.50 -8.90 -0.74
N LEU A 121 -10.43 -8.11 -0.66
CA LEU A 121 -10.25 -7.02 0.31
C LEU A 121 -9.93 -5.68 -0.36
N ILE A 122 -10.44 -4.60 0.20
CA ILE A 122 -9.96 -3.23 -0.07
C ILE A 122 -9.16 -2.78 1.14
N THR A 123 -7.89 -2.42 0.96
CA THR A 123 -7.09 -1.88 2.06
C THR A 123 -7.44 -0.42 2.31
N PHE A 124 -7.41 -0.04 3.59
CA PHE A 124 -7.65 1.33 4.03
C PHE A 124 -6.62 1.67 5.12
N ASP A 125 -5.45 2.14 4.69
CA ASP A 125 -4.34 2.54 5.58
C ASP A 125 -4.38 4.04 5.84
N MET A 126 -4.98 4.49 6.94
CA MET A 126 -5.05 5.92 7.25
C MET A 126 -4.06 6.30 8.35
N GLY A 127 -3.06 7.09 7.97
CA GLY A 127 -2.07 7.68 8.86
C GLY A 127 -2.38 9.13 9.25
N GLY A 128 -1.34 9.84 9.67
CA GLY A 128 -1.42 11.28 9.99
C GLY A 128 -1.43 12.18 8.75
N THR A 129 -0.96 11.73 7.60
CA THR A 129 -0.78 12.59 6.41
C THR A 129 -1.67 12.19 5.24
N SER A 130 -1.89 10.89 5.08
CA SER A 130 -2.49 10.29 3.89
C SER A 130 -3.24 9.01 4.23
N THR A 131 -4.03 8.57 3.25
CA THR A 131 -4.67 7.26 3.23
C THR A 131 -4.21 6.49 2.01
N ASP A 132 -3.66 5.31 2.20
CA ASP A 132 -3.25 4.41 1.12
C ASP A 132 -4.30 3.31 0.89
N ILE A 133 -4.68 3.13 -0.37
CA ILE A 133 -5.77 2.24 -0.79
C ILE A 133 -5.25 1.31 -1.89
N ALA A 134 -5.56 0.02 -1.77
CA ALA A 134 -5.32 -0.99 -2.78
C ALA A 134 -6.43 -2.04 -2.80
N LEU A 135 -6.54 -2.74 -3.92
CA LEU A 135 -7.42 -3.89 -4.09
C LEU A 135 -6.62 -5.19 -4.01
N LEU A 136 -7.13 -6.14 -3.25
CA LEU A 136 -6.70 -7.53 -3.26
C LEU A 136 -7.86 -8.35 -3.83
N GLU A 137 -7.60 -9.08 -4.91
CA GLU A 137 -8.55 -10.01 -5.53
C GLU A 137 -8.04 -11.43 -5.31
N GLY A 138 -8.87 -12.31 -4.77
CA GLY A 138 -8.45 -13.68 -4.44
C GLY A 138 -7.26 -13.74 -3.46
N GLY A 139 -7.06 -12.70 -2.65
CA GLY A 139 -5.99 -12.60 -1.66
C GLY A 139 -4.66 -12.06 -2.22
N GLU A 140 -4.63 -11.65 -3.48
CA GLU A 140 -3.42 -11.14 -4.14
C GLU A 140 -3.60 -9.69 -4.62
N PRO A 141 -2.63 -8.80 -4.34
CA PRO A 141 -2.67 -7.42 -4.80
C PRO A 141 -2.29 -7.31 -6.27
N LEU A 142 -2.84 -6.31 -6.96
CA LEU A 142 -2.48 -6.02 -8.34
C LEU A 142 -1.09 -5.37 -8.41
N LEU A 143 -0.31 -5.77 -9.43
CA LEU A 143 0.93 -5.09 -9.81
C LEU A 143 0.66 -4.13 -10.98
N ALA A 144 1.23 -2.94 -10.90
CA ALA A 144 1.21 -1.92 -11.94
C ALA A 144 2.65 -1.55 -12.36
N GLY A 145 2.80 -1.14 -13.62
CA GLY A 145 4.08 -0.79 -14.23
C GLY A 145 4.15 0.65 -14.76
N ASP A 146 3.20 1.51 -14.37
CA ASP A 146 2.98 2.83 -14.95
C ASP A 146 2.70 3.91 -13.90
N ARG A 147 3.40 3.85 -12.76
CA ARG A 147 3.25 4.84 -11.68
C ARG A 147 3.70 6.22 -12.13
N THR A 148 3.02 7.26 -11.64
CA THR A 148 3.48 8.65 -11.76
C THR A 148 3.88 9.22 -10.40
N VAL A 149 5.06 9.83 -10.31
CA VAL A 149 5.59 10.50 -9.11
C VAL A 149 5.95 11.93 -9.48
N SER A 150 5.26 12.92 -8.89
CA SER A 150 5.45 14.35 -9.18
C SER A 150 5.45 14.69 -10.68
N GLY A 151 4.60 14.02 -11.47
CA GLY A 151 4.51 14.21 -12.93
C GLY A 151 5.48 13.35 -13.76
N HIS A 152 6.37 12.57 -13.13
CA HIS A 152 7.31 11.68 -13.81
C HIS A 152 6.87 10.22 -13.76
N LYS A 153 6.92 9.53 -14.90
CA LYS A 153 6.61 8.10 -14.95
C LYS A 153 7.75 7.27 -14.35
N VAL A 154 7.39 6.33 -13.49
CA VAL A 154 8.25 5.29 -12.91
C VAL A 154 7.70 3.95 -13.35
N ALA A 155 8.40 3.29 -14.27
CA ALA A 155 7.94 2.07 -14.93
C ALA A 155 8.55 0.78 -14.35
N LEU A 156 8.93 0.84 -13.07
CA LEU A 156 9.30 -0.35 -12.29
C LEU A 156 8.03 -1.05 -11.81
N PRO A 157 8.01 -2.39 -11.74
CA PRO A 157 6.92 -3.13 -11.11
C PRO A 157 6.67 -2.59 -9.69
N SER A 158 5.43 -2.26 -9.39
CA SER A 158 5.03 -1.83 -8.06
C SER A 158 3.61 -2.27 -7.76
N LEU A 159 3.30 -2.50 -6.48
CA LEU A 159 1.93 -2.75 -6.05
C LEU A 159 1.06 -1.54 -6.39
N ASP A 160 -0.12 -1.79 -6.91
CA ASP A 160 -1.07 -0.77 -7.29
C ASP A 160 -1.73 -0.15 -6.05
N ILE A 161 -1.02 0.82 -5.49
CA ILE A 161 -1.40 1.58 -4.30
C ILE A 161 -1.70 3.01 -4.73
N HIS A 162 -2.88 3.47 -4.33
CA HIS A 162 -3.35 4.83 -4.54
C HIS A 162 -3.37 5.58 -3.23
N THR A 163 -2.60 6.66 -3.17
CA THR A 163 -2.51 7.53 -2.01
C THR A 163 -3.48 8.70 -2.17
N VAL A 164 -4.36 8.88 -1.18
CA VAL A 164 -5.20 10.07 -1.03
C VAL A 164 -4.56 10.97 0.01
N GLY A 165 -4.44 12.27 -0.29
CA GLY A 165 -3.96 13.29 0.66
C GLY A 165 -4.98 13.62 1.76
N ALA A 166 -5.43 12.59 2.48
CA ALA A 166 -6.41 12.65 3.55
C ALA A 166 -5.89 11.80 4.70
N GLY A 167 -5.63 12.38 5.86
CA GLY A 167 -5.13 11.71 7.06
C GLY A 167 -5.52 12.49 8.31
N GLY A 168 -5.12 12.02 9.49
CA GLY A 168 -5.46 12.69 10.76
C GLY A 168 -4.99 14.15 10.85
N GLY A 169 -3.83 14.47 10.28
CA GLY A 169 -3.25 15.80 10.22
C GLY A 169 -3.69 16.62 9.00
N SER A 170 -4.59 16.14 8.14
CA SER A 170 -5.06 16.93 7.00
C SER A 170 -5.72 18.22 7.46
N ILE A 171 -5.28 19.33 6.87
CA ILE A 171 -5.68 20.67 7.28
C ILE A 171 -7.05 21.02 6.69
N ALA A 172 -7.94 21.53 7.53
CA ALA A 172 -9.21 22.10 7.16
C ALA A 172 -9.04 23.60 6.81
N ARG A 173 -9.55 24.00 5.64
CA ARG A 173 -9.54 25.40 5.17
C ARG A 173 -10.88 25.77 4.55
N VAL A 174 -11.23 27.06 4.64
CA VAL A 174 -12.41 27.62 3.97
C VAL A 174 -11.95 28.47 2.80
N ALA A 175 -12.50 28.23 1.62
CA ALA A 175 -12.27 29.07 0.44
C ALA A 175 -13.56 29.21 -0.36
N GLY A 176 -13.95 30.43 -0.72
CA GLY A 176 -15.19 30.69 -1.45
C GLY A 176 -16.46 30.20 -0.73
N GLY A 177 -16.46 30.20 0.61
CA GLY A 177 -17.56 29.67 1.43
C GLY A 177 -17.65 28.14 1.51
N LEU A 178 -16.71 27.42 0.89
CA LEU A 178 -16.66 25.95 0.91
C LEU A 178 -15.57 25.44 1.85
N LEU A 179 -15.88 24.37 2.59
CA LEU A 179 -14.93 23.66 3.43
C LEU A 179 -14.14 22.65 2.61
N TYR A 180 -12.82 22.72 2.70
CA TYR A 180 -11.88 21.76 2.14
C TYR A 180 -11.06 21.13 3.26
N VAL A 181 -10.74 19.84 3.13
CA VAL A 181 -9.84 19.12 4.05
C VAL A 181 -8.76 18.40 3.25
N GLY A 182 -7.50 18.77 3.50
CA GLY A 182 -6.37 18.38 2.68
C GLY A 182 -6.26 19.18 1.35
N PRO A 183 -5.31 18.85 0.47
CA PRO A 183 -4.33 17.76 0.60
C PRO A 183 -3.18 18.08 1.57
N GLU A 184 -3.03 19.34 1.97
CA GLU A 184 -2.01 19.78 2.92
C GLU A 184 -2.20 19.09 4.29
N SER A 185 -1.09 18.74 4.93
CA SER A 185 -1.07 18.10 6.24
C SER A 185 -0.18 18.86 7.21
N ALA A 186 -0.58 18.91 8.47
CA ALA A 186 0.21 19.45 9.56
C ALA A 186 1.37 18.52 9.99
N GLY A 187 1.42 17.29 9.44
CA GLY A 187 2.43 16.29 9.80
C GLY A 187 2.38 15.91 11.28
N ALA A 188 3.54 15.56 11.85
CA ALA A 188 3.69 15.30 13.30
C ALA A 188 4.35 16.47 14.05
N ASP A 189 4.99 17.37 13.32
CA ASP A 189 5.69 18.56 13.82
C ASP A 189 5.52 19.71 12.80
N PRO A 190 4.78 20.78 13.14
CA PRO A 190 4.19 21.07 14.45
C PRO A 190 2.93 20.23 14.75
N GLY A 191 2.37 19.52 13.75
CA GLY A 191 1.23 18.62 13.93
C GLY A 191 -0.12 19.32 14.16
N PRO A 192 -1.18 18.53 14.40
CA PRO A 192 -2.49 19.02 14.85
C PRO A 192 -2.40 20.03 15.99
N ALA A 193 -3.32 20.99 16.05
CA ALA A 193 -3.30 22.02 17.09
C ALA A 193 -3.40 21.40 18.50
N CYS A 194 -4.17 20.33 18.65
CA CYS A 194 -4.33 19.57 19.89
C CYS A 194 -3.06 18.83 20.32
N TYR A 195 -1.99 18.77 19.51
CA TYR A 195 -0.69 18.26 19.97
C TYR A 195 0.07 19.28 20.81
N ALA A 196 -0.33 20.55 20.80
CA ALA A 196 0.29 21.65 21.54
C ALA A 196 1.79 21.86 21.24
N LYS A 197 2.24 21.55 20.02
CA LYS A 197 3.63 21.73 19.54
C LYS A 197 3.81 22.94 18.61
N GLY A 198 2.97 23.96 18.75
CA GLY A 198 2.98 25.15 17.88
C GLY A 198 2.07 25.04 16.64
N GLY A 199 1.35 23.92 16.48
CA GLY A 199 0.35 23.76 15.44
C GLY A 199 -0.84 24.70 15.68
N HIS A 200 -1.32 25.35 14.61
CA HIS A 200 -2.45 26.27 14.69
C HIS A 200 -3.55 25.98 13.67
N ALA A 201 -3.29 25.27 12.59
CA ALA A 201 -4.33 24.93 11.64
C ALA A 201 -5.29 23.90 12.24
N ALA A 202 -6.59 23.98 11.92
CA ALA A 202 -7.54 22.94 12.28
C ALA A 202 -7.28 21.69 11.44
N THR A 203 -7.24 20.53 12.06
CA THR A 203 -7.02 19.25 11.38
C THR A 203 -8.14 18.25 11.65
N VAL A 204 -8.10 17.11 10.96
CA VAL A 204 -9.03 15.99 11.19
C VAL A 204 -8.93 15.46 12.62
N THR A 205 -7.72 15.38 13.19
CA THR A 205 -7.51 14.97 14.58
C THR A 205 -8.11 15.98 15.55
N ASP A 206 -7.97 17.29 15.30
CA ASP A 206 -8.62 18.34 16.12
C ASP A 206 -10.15 18.19 16.12
N ALA A 207 -10.73 17.94 14.95
CA ALA A 207 -12.16 17.68 14.80
C ALA A 207 -12.60 16.41 15.54
N ASN A 208 -11.84 15.31 15.43
CA ASN A 208 -12.15 14.06 16.13
C ASN A 208 -12.09 14.21 17.66
N VAL A 209 -11.17 15.03 18.20
CA VAL A 209 -11.15 15.39 19.63
C VAL A 209 -12.37 16.24 19.99
N ALA A 210 -12.69 17.27 19.20
CA ALA A 210 -13.85 18.14 19.45
C ALA A 210 -15.20 17.39 19.39
N LEU A 211 -15.30 16.35 18.55
CA LEU A 211 -16.47 15.48 18.44
C LEU A 211 -16.54 14.42 19.55
N GLY A 212 -15.54 14.33 20.43
CA GLY A 212 -15.47 13.30 21.47
C GLY A 212 -15.18 11.89 20.96
N LEU A 213 -14.70 11.76 19.72
CA LEU A 213 -14.37 10.47 19.10
C LEU A 213 -12.99 9.96 19.54
N LEU A 214 -12.06 10.87 19.83
CA LEU A 214 -10.71 10.55 20.28
C LEU A 214 -10.49 11.01 21.73
N ASP A 215 -9.91 10.14 22.57
CA ASP A 215 -9.61 10.48 23.96
C ASP A 215 -8.38 11.40 24.05
N PRO A 216 -8.49 12.61 24.64
CA PRO A 216 -7.33 13.45 24.86
C PRO A 216 -6.36 12.92 25.93
N GLY A 217 -6.81 12.06 26.84
CA GLY A 217 -6.02 11.48 27.92
C GLY A 217 -5.35 10.14 27.57
N ASN A 218 -5.81 9.45 26.51
CA ASN A 218 -5.35 8.10 26.17
C ASN A 218 -4.55 8.05 24.84
N PHE A 219 -4.16 9.19 24.27
CA PHE A 219 -3.43 9.20 23.00
C PHE A 219 -2.03 8.58 23.13
N LEU A 220 -1.72 7.61 22.27
CA LEU A 220 -0.55 6.73 22.40
C LEU A 220 -0.45 6.01 23.77
N GLY A 221 -1.59 5.54 24.29
CA GLY A 221 -1.67 4.91 25.61
C GLY A 221 -1.38 5.89 26.74
N GLY A 222 -1.75 7.16 26.55
CA GLY A 222 -1.55 8.25 27.52
C GLY A 222 -0.14 8.85 27.55
N ARG A 223 0.77 8.41 26.68
CA ARG A 223 2.13 8.99 26.58
C ARG A 223 2.12 10.43 26.07
N ILE A 224 1.10 10.79 25.29
CA ILE A 224 0.88 12.14 24.81
C ILE A 224 -0.51 12.56 25.29
N ARG A 225 -0.57 13.65 26.06
CA ARG A 225 -1.83 14.27 26.42
C ARG A 225 -2.17 15.33 25.38
N LEU A 226 -3.34 15.19 24.76
CA LEU A 226 -3.84 16.19 23.81
C LEU A 226 -4.39 17.40 24.57
N ASP A 227 -4.35 18.57 23.91
CA ASP A 227 -4.95 19.82 24.36
C ASP A 227 -6.26 20.06 23.59
N PRO A 228 -7.43 19.73 24.18
CA PRO A 228 -8.73 19.93 23.54
C PRO A 228 -9.03 21.40 23.28
N ASP A 229 -8.53 22.31 24.12
CA ASP A 229 -8.80 23.74 23.99
C ASP A 229 -8.03 24.33 22.80
N ALA A 230 -6.79 23.88 22.56
CA ALA A 230 -6.02 24.25 21.37
C ALA A 230 -6.71 23.77 20.09
N GLY A 231 -7.15 22.52 20.05
CA GLY A 231 -7.92 21.96 18.93
C GLY A 231 -9.25 22.70 18.73
N GLY A 232 -9.98 22.96 19.82
CA GLY A 232 -11.24 23.69 19.82
C GLY A 232 -11.11 25.10 19.24
N ARG A 233 -10.08 25.86 19.65
CA ARG A 233 -9.78 27.20 19.08
C ARG A 233 -9.46 27.14 17.59
N ALA A 234 -8.79 26.09 17.12
CA ALA A 234 -8.50 25.91 15.70
C ALA A 234 -9.79 25.66 14.91
N VAL A 235 -10.63 24.72 15.37
CA VAL A 235 -11.93 24.42 14.75
C VAL A 235 -12.86 25.64 14.77
N GLU A 236 -12.87 26.42 15.85
CA GLU A 236 -13.70 27.62 15.96
C GLU A 236 -13.36 28.68 14.89
N ARG A 237 -12.08 28.80 14.49
CA ARG A 237 -11.72 29.69 13.37
C ARG A 237 -12.34 29.26 12.05
N VAL A 238 -12.38 27.95 11.78
CA VAL A 238 -13.07 27.40 10.62
C VAL A 238 -14.57 27.67 10.71
N ALA A 239 -15.16 27.46 11.89
CA ALA A 239 -16.58 27.71 12.13
C ALA A 239 -16.98 29.17 11.89
N ARG A 240 -16.17 30.13 12.36
CA ARG A 240 -16.38 31.56 12.13
C ARG A 240 -16.34 31.92 10.63
N GLN A 241 -15.43 31.31 9.87
CA GLN A 241 -15.35 31.52 8.42
C GLN A 241 -16.56 30.94 7.66
N LEU A 242 -17.16 29.87 8.17
CA LEU A 242 -18.35 29.23 7.60
C LEU A 242 -19.68 29.84 8.11
N GLY A 243 -19.64 30.67 9.17
CA GLY A 243 -20.84 31.20 9.82
C GLY A 243 -21.68 30.15 10.53
N CYS A 244 -21.05 29.11 11.10
CA CYS A 244 -21.74 28.00 11.79
C CYS A 244 -21.20 27.75 13.21
N ALA A 245 -21.84 26.85 13.94
CA ALA A 245 -21.38 26.43 15.27
C ALA A 245 -20.10 25.59 15.18
N ALA A 246 -19.21 25.68 16.18
CA ALA A 246 -17.95 24.94 16.22
C ALA A 246 -18.11 23.43 16.06
N ILE A 247 -19.14 22.84 16.69
CA ILE A 247 -19.42 21.40 16.56
C ILE A 247 -19.86 21.02 15.14
N ALA A 248 -20.59 21.89 14.45
CA ALA A 248 -21.00 21.68 13.06
C ALA A 248 -19.80 21.76 12.11
N ALA A 249 -18.84 22.66 12.39
CA ALA A 249 -17.58 22.72 11.65
C ALA A 249 -16.74 21.45 11.88
N ALA A 250 -16.63 20.96 13.12
CA ALA A 250 -15.93 19.71 13.42
C ALA A 250 -16.55 18.51 12.69
N ASP A 251 -17.87 18.36 12.74
CA ASP A 251 -18.60 17.31 12.02
C ASP A 251 -18.41 17.45 10.50
N GLY A 252 -18.45 18.68 9.98
CA GLY A 252 -18.15 18.98 8.58
C GLY A 252 -16.76 18.52 8.16
N ILE A 253 -15.72 18.78 8.97
CA ILE A 253 -14.35 18.31 8.71
C ILE A 253 -14.32 16.77 8.64
N HIS A 254 -14.95 16.09 9.61
CA HIS A 254 -15.03 14.64 9.65
C HIS A 254 -15.77 14.06 8.43
N ARG A 255 -16.86 14.69 7.98
CA ARG A 255 -17.59 14.26 6.78
C ARG A 255 -16.80 14.45 5.50
N VAL A 256 -16.20 15.64 5.31
CA VAL A 256 -15.44 15.96 4.09
C VAL A 256 -14.26 15.03 3.91
N VAL A 257 -13.50 14.74 4.97
CA VAL A 257 -12.37 13.79 4.86
C VAL A 257 -12.87 12.37 4.51
N ASN A 258 -13.96 11.91 5.12
CA ASN A 258 -14.55 10.60 4.81
C ASN A 258 -15.00 10.51 3.35
N THR A 259 -15.65 11.55 2.83
CA THR A 259 -16.05 11.62 1.41
C THR A 259 -14.84 11.62 0.48
N ASN A 260 -13.79 12.38 0.79
CA ASN A 260 -12.55 12.38 -0.01
C ASN A 260 -11.90 10.98 -0.08
N MET A 261 -11.90 10.25 1.04
CA MET A 261 -11.37 8.88 1.10
C MET A 261 -12.28 7.87 0.37
N ALA A 262 -13.61 8.00 0.48
CA ALA A 262 -14.55 7.18 -0.29
C ALA A 262 -14.39 7.38 -1.80
N GLU A 263 -14.21 8.63 -2.26
CA GLU A 263 -13.89 8.93 -3.67
C GLU A 263 -12.51 8.39 -4.08
N GLY A 264 -11.56 8.34 -3.15
CA GLY A 264 -10.33 7.55 -3.29
C GLY A 264 -10.61 6.10 -3.66
N ILE A 265 -11.45 5.41 -2.88
CA ILE A 265 -11.79 4.01 -3.14
C ILE A 265 -12.54 3.86 -4.46
N ARG A 266 -13.52 4.72 -4.78
CA ARG A 266 -14.24 4.66 -6.07
C ARG A 266 -13.31 4.78 -7.28
N ARG A 267 -12.21 5.55 -7.16
CA ARG A 267 -11.20 5.69 -8.22
C ARG A 267 -10.43 4.40 -8.48
N VAL A 268 -10.17 3.62 -7.45
CA VAL A 268 -9.40 2.37 -7.59
C VAL A 268 -10.28 1.17 -7.91
N SER A 269 -11.57 1.21 -7.59
CA SER A 269 -12.55 0.14 -7.86
C SER A 269 -13.42 0.43 -9.08
N VAL A 270 -14.44 1.27 -8.93
CA VAL A 270 -15.50 1.49 -9.92
C VAL A 270 -14.95 1.96 -11.26
N ARG A 271 -13.97 2.87 -11.27
CA ARG A 271 -13.35 3.35 -12.51
C ARG A 271 -12.55 2.28 -13.27
N ARG A 272 -12.35 1.12 -12.65
CA ARG A 272 -11.68 -0.05 -13.23
C ARG A 272 -12.65 -1.22 -13.47
N GLY A 273 -13.96 -0.97 -13.38
CA GLY A 273 -14.99 -2.00 -13.58
C GLY A 273 -15.17 -2.94 -12.38
N VAL A 274 -14.60 -2.61 -11.21
CA VAL A 274 -14.70 -3.43 -10.01
C VAL A 274 -15.78 -2.88 -9.08
N ASP A 275 -16.77 -3.71 -8.72
CA ASP A 275 -17.81 -3.36 -7.74
C ASP A 275 -17.27 -3.49 -6.30
N PRO A 276 -17.09 -2.38 -5.55
CA PRO A 276 -16.53 -2.42 -4.21
C PRO A 276 -17.40 -3.18 -3.19
N ARG A 277 -18.70 -3.36 -3.45
CA ARG A 277 -19.66 -4.01 -2.52
C ARG A 277 -19.36 -5.49 -2.32
N ARG A 278 -18.61 -6.09 -3.23
CA ARG A 278 -18.17 -7.50 -3.16
C ARG A 278 -17.01 -7.71 -2.18
N PHE A 279 -16.38 -6.64 -1.72
CA PHE A 279 -15.18 -6.68 -0.91
C PHE A 279 -15.48 -6.40 0.56
N ALA A 280 -14.59 -6.83 1.46
CA ALA A 280 -14.52 -6.25 2.81
C ALA A 280 -13.45 -5.16 2.86
N LEU A 281 -13.66 -4.14 3.69
CA LEU A 281 -12.63 -3.14 3.97
C LEU A 281 -11.72 -3.63 5.09
N LEU A 282 -10.42 -3.73 4.82
CA LEU A 282 -9.40 -4.00 5.82
C LEU A 282 -8.78 -2.68 6.28
N ALA A 283 -9.14 -2.23 7.48
CA ALA A 283 -8.70 -0.96 8.04
C ALA A 283 -7.43 -1.11 8.86
N PHE A 284 -6.44 -0.27 8.57
CA PHE A 284 -5.19 -0.20 9.34
C PHE A 284 -4.60 1.22 9.28
N GLY A 285 -3.50 1.45 9.99
CA GLY A 285 -3.04 2.79 10.31
C GLY A 285 -3.78 3.38 11.52
N GLY A 286 -3.10 4.25 12.27
CA GLY A 286 -3.56 4.69 13.59
C GLY A 286 -4.89 5.48 13.57
N ALA A 287 -5.19 6.17 12.47
CA ALA A 287 -6.38 7.00 12.35
C ALA A 287 -7.58 6.28 11.69
N ALA A 288 -7.39 5.14 11.03
CA ALA A 288 -8.42 4.53 10.20
C ALA A 288 -9.71 4.16 10.94
N GLY A 289 -9.60 3.66 12.16
CA GLY A 289 -10.71 3.09 12.91
C GLY A 289 -11.88 4.05 13.15
N LEU A 290 -11.63 5.36 13.27
CA LEU A 290 -12.68 6.36 13.46
C LEU A 290 -13.48 6.65 12.18
N HIS A 291 -12.88 6.38 11.02
CA HIS A 291 -13.37 6.80 9.72
C HIS A 291 -13.94 5.65 8.88
N VAL A 292 -13.39 4.44 9.03
CA VAL A 292 -13.61 3.33 8.11
C VAL A 292 -15.08 2.90 7.96
N THR A 293 -15.88 2.86 9.03
CA THR A 293 -17.27 2.41 8.93
C THR A 293 -18.15 3.42 8.18
N GLN A 294 -17.87 4.72 8.27
CA GLN A 294 -18.57 5.73 7.46
C GLN A 294 -18.16 5.71 6.01
N VAL A 295 -16.87 5.48 5.74
CA VAL A 295 -16.37 5.29 4.37
C VAL A 295 -17.03 4.05 3.74
N ALA A 296 -17.10 2.95 4.48
CA ALA A 296 -17.76 1.71 4.05
C ALA A 296 -19.24 1.93 3.71
N ARG A 297 -20.00 2.65 4.56
CA ARG A 297 -21.40 3.02 4.29
C ARG A 297 -21.58 3.81 2.99
N GLN A 298 -20.72 4.80 2.73
CA GLN A 298 -20.79 5.58 1.49
C GLN A 298 -20.56 4.73 0.23
N LEU A 299 -19.84 3.63 0.37
CA LEU A 299 -19.51 2.69 -0.69
C LEU A 299 -20.43 1.47 -0.74
N GLU A 300 -21.44 1.41 0.13
CA GLU A 300 -22.34 0.26 0.30
C GLU A 300 -21.59 -1.05 0.64
N ILE A 301 -20.43 -0.93 1.28
CA ILE A 301 -19.65 -2.08 1.76
C ILE A 301 -20.21 -2.53 3.11
N THR A 302 -20.54 -3.80 3.23
CA THR A 302 -21.27 -4.35 4.38
C THR A 302 -20.38 -4.92 5.49
N ARG A 303 -19.07 -5.09 5.23
CA ARG A 303 -18.10 -5.69 6.15
C ARG A 303 -16.84 -4.85 6.26
N VAL A 304 -16.45 -4.53 7.48
CA VAL A 304 -15.17 -3.90 7.83
C VAL A 304 -14.42 -4.82 8.78
N ILE A 305 -13.13 -5.04 8.52
CA ILE A 305 -12.22 -5.77 9.39
C ILE A 305 -11.15 -4.81 9.90
N VAL A 306 -10.95 -4.80 11.22
CA VAL A 306 -9.85 -4.05 11.85
C VAL A 306 -8.98 -5.02 12.64
N PRO A 307 -7.77 -5.37 12.15
CA PRO A 307 -6.86 -6.25 12.86
C PRO A 307 -6.35 -5.59 14.14
N ARG A 308 -6.04 -6.38 15.17
CA ARG A 308 -5.44 -5.87 16.43
C ARG A 308 -4.12 -5.12 16.17
N ALA A 309 -3.34 -5.60 15.20
CA ALA A 309 -2.13 -4.96 14.74
C ALA A 309 -2.36 -3.76 13.79
N ALA A 310 -3.58 -3.24 13.64
CA ALA A 310 -3.94 -2.20 12.67
C ALA A 310 -2.93 -1.03 12.62
N ALA A 311 -2.56 -0.44 13.74
CA ALA A 311 -1.64 0.69 13.75
C ALA A 311 -0.20 0.37 13.28
N VAL A 312 0.18 -0.91 13.25
CA VAL A 312 1.52 -1.40 12.88
C VAL A 312 1.48 -2.48 11.79
N LEU A 313 0.36 -2.61 11.07
CA LEU A 313 0.15 -3.70 10.11
C LEU A 313 1.23 -3.70 9.02
N SER A 314 1.70 -2.53 8.59
CA SER A 314 2.76 -2.41 7.60
C SER A 314 4.09 -2.98 8.09
N ALA A 315 4.45 -2.76 9.36
CA ALA A 315 5.64 -3.35 9.95
C ALA A 315 5.48 -4.86 10.14
N TRP A 316 4.27 -5.32 10.50
CA TRP A 316 3.98 -6.73 10.63
C TRP A 316 4.01 -7.47 9.29
N GLY A 317 3.48 -6.86 8.23
CA GLY A 317 3.56 -7.38 6.87
C GLY A 317 4.98 -7.47 6.33
N MET A 318 5.90 -6.60 6.76
CA MET A 318 7.33 -6.73 6.43
C MET A 318 7.93 -8.03 6.99
N LEU A 319 7.39 -8.58 8.08
CA LEU A 319 7.84 -9.86 8.65
C LEU A 319 7.33 -11.08 7.87
N THR A 320 6.26 -10.91 7.09
CA THR A 320 5.65 -11.96 6.27
C THR A 320 6.04 -11.85 4.79
N THR A 321 7.03 -11.02 4.48
CA THR A 321 7.45 -10.73 3.10
C THR A 321 8.66 -11.56 2.69
N ASP A 322 8.62 -12.06 1.46
CA ASP A 322 9.71 -12.81 0.87
C ASP A 322 10.74 -11.92 0.17
N LEU A 323 11.96 -12.44 0.08
CA LEU A 323 13.01 -11.80 -0.70
C LEU A 323 12.71 -11.99 -2.18
N ARG A 324 12.66 -10.92 -2.96
CA ARG A 324 12.12 -10.97 -4.33
C ARG A 324 12.91 -10.07 -5.26
N TYR A 325 13.36 -10.63 -6.38
CA TYR A 325 14.03 -9.89 -7.45
C TYR A 325 13.23 -9.98 -8.73
N GLU A 326 12.94 -8.81 -9.30
CA GLU A 326 12.28 -8.68 -10.60
C GLU A 326 13.31 -8.56 -11.71
N LEU A 327 13.17 -9.40 -12.73
CA LEU A 327 13.94 -9.34 -13.96
C LEU A 327 12.99 -9.11 -15.13
N VAL A 328 13.39 -8.22 -16.04
CA VAL A 328 12.69 -7.96 -17.29
C VAL A 328 13.68 -7.97 -18.46
N ARG A 329 13.23 -8.54 -19.57
CA ARG A 329 13.94 -8.55 -20.84
C ARG A 329 12.97 -8.23 -21.96
N THR A 330 13.26 -7.16 -22.70
CA THR A 330 12.53 -6.87 -23.94
C THR A 330 12.90 -7.90 -25.01
N HIS A 331 11.89 -8.53 -25.59
CA HIS A 331 11.97 -9.44 -26.71
C HIS A 331 10.74 -9.21 -27.59
N VAL A 332 10.87 -8.39 -28.64
CA VAL A 332 9.77 -8.00 -29.51
C VAL A 332 9.69 -8.94 -30.70
N GLU A 333 8.79 -9.92 -30.65
CA GLU A 333 8.64 -10.94 -31.69
C GLU A 333 7.23 -11.57 -31.58
N GLU A 334 6.70 -12.06 -32.69
CA GLU A 334 5.45 -12.83 -32.70
C GLU A 334 5.60 -14.11 -31.84
N ILE A 335 4.67 -14.37 -30.92
CA ILE A 335 4.82 -15.44 -29.91
C ILE A 335 4.95 -16.83 -30.54
N HIS A 336 4.29 -17.09 -31.66
CA HIS A 336 4.40 -18.37 -32.39
C HIS A 336 5.80 -18.57 -33.00
N ARG A 337 6.47 -17.48 -33.41
CA ARG A 337 7.86 -17.53 -33.90
C ARG A 337 8.87 -17.73 -32.78
N VAL A 338 8.61 -17.13 -31.61
CA VAL A 338 9.40 -17.39 -30.40
C VAL A 338 9.30 -18.88 -30.04
N GLY A 339 8.09 -19.41 -30.07
CA GLY A 339 7.79 -20.81 -29.77
C GLY A 339 8.09 -21.19 -28.31
N ALA A 340 7.61 -22.37 -27.90
CA ALA A 340 7.79 -22.83 -26.52
C ALA A 340 9.28 -22.97 -26.16
N ALA A 341 10.10 -23.46 -27.09
CA ALA A 341 11.54 -23.62 -26.89
C ALA A 341 12.28 -22.27 -26.69
N GLY A 342 11.94 -21.26 -27.48
CA GLY A 342 12.53 -19.93 -27.35
C GLY A 342 12.15 -19.27 -26.02
N LEU A 343 10.87 -19.40 -25.63
CA LEU A 343 10.37 -18.86 -24.37
C LEU A 343 11.01 -19.55 -23.15
N ARG A 344 11.16 -20.88 -23.18
CA ARG A 344 11.88 -21.65 -22.15
C ARG A 344 13.34 -21.21 -22.01
N ARG A 345 14.05 -21.00 -23.12
CA ARG A 345 15.44 -20.53 -23.10
C ARG A 345 15.53 -19.14 -22.48
N LEU A 346 14.66 -18.22 -22.88
CA LEU A 346 14.61 -16.86 -22.36
C LEU A 346 14.39 -16.86 -20.83
N PHE A 347 13.44 -17.64 -20.34
CA PHE A 347 13.21 -17.78 -18.91
C PHE A 347 14.35 -18.47 -18.17
N ALA A 348 14.96 -19.51 -18.74
CA ALA A 348 16.09 -20.20 -18.13
C ALA A 348 17.30 -19.26 -17.90
N GLU A 349 17.61 -18.40 -18.87
CA GLU A 349 18.66 -17.39 -18.76
C GLU A 349 18.34 -16.37 -17.66
N MET A 350 17.11 -15.83 -17.66
CA MET A 350 16.67 -14.87 -16.65
C MET A 350 16.65 -15.47 -15.25
N GLU A 351 16.16 -16.69 -15.09
CA GLU A 351 16.15 -17.37 -13.79
C GLU A 351 17.57 -17.66 -13.29
N ALA A 352 18.50 -18.03 -14.17
CA ALA A 352 19.90 -18.23 -13.78
C ALA A 352 20.53 -16.93 -13.27
N GLU A 353 20.28 -15.81 -13.95
CA GLU A 353 20.71 -14.48 -13.49
C GLU A 353 20.07 -14.12 -12.13
N GLY A 354 18.78 -14.37 -11.97
CA GLY A 354 18.07 -14.08 -10.72
C GLY A 354 18.57 -14.94 -9.56
N ARG A 355 18.79 -16.24 -9.78
CA ARG A 355 19.41 -17.14 -8.79
C ARG A 355 20.81 -16.67 -8.39
N GLN A 356 21.62 -16.20 -9.32
CA GLN A 356 22.95 -15.68 -9.00
C GLN A 356 22.89 -14.43 -8.13
N ARG A 357 21.96 -13.50 -8.41
CA ARG A 357 21.75 -12.29 -7.60
C ARG A 357 21.25 -12.65 -6.19
N LEU A 358 20.31 -13.59 -6.12
CA LEU A 358 19.71 -14.05 -4.86
C LEU A 358 20.68 -14.83 -3.99
N GLY A 359 21.46 -15.72 -4.60
CA GLY A 359 22.32 -16.69 -3.91
C GLY A 359 23.43 -16.07 -3.06
N GLN A 360 23.68 -14.77 -3.20
CA GLN A 360 24.56 -14.02 -2.30
C GLN A 360 23.90 -13.70 -0.95
N ALA A 361 22.56 -13.62 -0.91
CA ALA A 361 21.77 -13.18 0.25
C ALA A 361 20.82 -14.28 0.79
N PHE A 362 20.59 -15.35 0.04
CA PHE A 362 19.62 -16.39 0.41
C PHE A 362 20.01 -17.78 -0.11
N ALA A 363 19.92 -18.78 0.75
CA ALA A 363 20.30 -20.17 0.47
C ALA A 363 19.13 -21.18 0.56
N GLY A 364 17.89 -20.70 0.72
CA GLY A 364 16.71 -21.54 0.87
C GLY A 364 15.97 -21.85 -0.45
N PRO A 365 14.72 -22.37 -0.37
CA PRO A 365 13.93 -22.72 -1.54
C PRO A 365 13.53 -21.51 -2.37
N LEU A 366 13.57 -21.67 -3.69
CA LEU A 366 13.28 -20.61 -4.64
C LEU A 366 12.01 -20.91 -5.42
N VAL A 367 11.16 -19.90 -5.56
CA VAL A 367 9.98 -19.93 -6.41
C VAL A 367 10.17 -18.96 -7.57
N MET A 368 9.94 -19.45 -8.79
CA MET A 368 9.99 -18.66 -10.01
C MET A 368 8.56 -18.32 -10.43
N ARG A 369 8.26 -17.03 -10.56
CA ARG A 369 6.98 -16.55 -11.10
C ARG A 369 7.23 -15.96 -12.48
N ARG A 370 6.52 -16.47 -13.49
CA ARG A 370 6.78 -16.13 -14.90
C ARG A 370 5.63 -15.33 -15.45
N SER A 371 5.94 -14.27 -16.17
CA SER A 371 4.93 -13.51 -16.92
C SER A 371 5.51 -12.93 -18.19
N VAL A 372 4.63 -12.54 -19.10
CA VAL A 372 4.98 -11.88 -20.36
C VAL A 372 4.10 -10.65 -20.58
N ASP A 373 4.67 -9.60 -21.14
CA ASP A 373 3.91 -8.46 -21.65
C ASP A 373 3.65 -8.69 -23.13
N MET A 374 2.38 -8.72 -23.52
CA MET A 374 1.93 -9.05 -24.87
C MET A 374 1.01 -7.97 -25.44
N ARG A 375 0.90 -7.90 -26.76
CA ARG A 375 -0.02 -7.00 -27.47
C ARG A 375 -0.41 -7.59 -28.81
N TYR A 376 -1.49 -7.10 -29.42
CA TYR A 376 -1.77 -7.43 -30.83
C TYR A 376 -0.88 -6.58 -31.76
N GLY A 377 -0.28 -7.20 -32.77
CA GLY A 377 0.44 -6.56 -33.89
C GLY A 377 1.09 -5.19 -33.58
N GLU A 378 0.53 -4.14 -34.18
CA GLU A 378 1.00 -2.75 -34.11
C GLU A 378 0.46 -1.95 -32.91
N GLN A 379 -0.30 -2.56 -32.00
CA GLN A 379 -0.72 -1.87 -30.78
C GLN A 379 0.49 -1.32 -30.02
N ILE A 380 0.31 -0.26 -29.25
CA ILE A 380 1.43 0.40 -28.53
C ILE A 380 1.51 -0.06 -27.07
N PHE A 381 0.39 -0.44 -26.47
CA PHE A 381 0.30 -0.79 -25.06
C PHE A 381 0.25 -2.30 -24.88
N GLU A 382 0.98 -2.77 -23.88
CA GLU A 382 1.11 -4.19 -23.56
C GLU A 382 0.21 -4.56 -22.39
N ILE A 383 -0.18 -5.83 -22.37
CA ILE A 383 -0.95 -6.47 -21.29
C ILE A 383 -0.04 -7.52 -20.65
N GLY A 384 0.11 -7.44 -19.33
CA GLY A 384 0.80 -8.47 -18.55
C GLY A 384 -0.03 -9.74 -18.46
N VAL A 385 0.56 -10.88 -18.80
CA VAL A 385 -0.05 -12.22 -18.80
C VAL A 385 0.77 -13.13 -17.90
N SER A 386 0.14 -13.66 -16.85
CA SER A 386 0.77 -14.63 -15.95
C SER A 386 0.89 -15.99 -16.63
N LEU A 387 2.07 -16.58 -16.54
CA LEU A 387 2.38 -17.94 -17.00
C LEU A 387 2.48 -18.92 -15.84
N ASP A 388 2.11 -18.51 -14.63
CA ASP A 388 2.10 -19.40 -13.47
C ASP A 388 1.16 -20.59 -13.70
N GLY A 389 1.61 -21.77 -13.30
CA GLY A 389 0.89 -23.04 -13.47
C GLY A 389 0.80 -23.54 -14.92
N LEU A 390 1.41 -22.86 -15.89
CA LEU A 390 1.46 -23.33 -17.28
C LEU A 390 2.69 -24.21 -17.49
N ASP A 391 2.48 -25.41 -18.03
CA ASP A 391 3.58 -26.29 -18.44
C ASP A 391 4.09 -25.86 -19.82
N LEU A 392 5.22 -25.14 -19.84
CA LEU A 392 5.86 -24.71 -21.08
C LEU A 392 6.45 -25.89 -21.89
N GLY A 393 6.43 -27.12 -21.36
CA GLY A 393 6.80 -28.33 -22.06
C GLY A 393 5.67 -28.94 -22.91
N ALA A 394 4.42 -28.55 -22.67
CA ALA A 394 3.28 -29.06 -23.42
C ALA A 394 3.28 -28.59 -24.89
N ASP A 395 2.73 -29.43 -25.78
CA ASP A 395 2.70 -29.16 -27.22
C ASP A 395 1.85 -27.91 -27.55
N ASP A 396 0.79 -27.66 -26.77
CA ASP A 396 -0.14 -26.53 -26.90
C ASP A 396 0.24 -25.32 -26.02
N ALA A 397 1.44 -25.31 -25.43
CA ALA A 397 1.83 -24.29 -24.45
C ALA A 397 1.69 -22.85 -24.99
N ILE A 398 2.06 -22.61 -26.26
CA ILE A 398 1.95 -21.28 -26.86
C ILE A 398 0.49 -20.87 -27.08
N ASP A 399 -0.36 -21.80 -27.49
CA ASP A 399 -1.79 -21.56 -27.66
C ASP A 399 -2.43 -21.19 -26.32
N GLN A 400 -2.04 -21.88 -25.23
CA GLN A 400 -2.47 -21.53 -23.88
C GLN A 400 -2.00 -20.13 -23.46
N VAL A 401 -0.78 -19.70 -23.83
CA VAL A 401 -0.31 -18.33 -23.58
C VAL A 401 -1.18 -17.31 -24.33
N VAL A 402 -1.47 -17.56 -25.60
CA VAL A 402 -2.32 -16.71 -26.45
C VAL A 402 -3.74 -16.64 -25.88
N GLU A 403 -4.31 -17.76 -25.47
CA GLU A 403 -5.65 -17.81 -24.87
C GLU A 403 -5.70 -17.01 -23.55
N ARG A 404 -4.69 -17.13 -22.68
CA ARG A 404 -4.57 -16.29 -21.47
C ARG A 404 -4.47 -14.80 -21.80
N PHE A 405 -3.73 -14.43 -22.83
CA PHE A 405 -3.68 -13.04 -23.31
C PHE A 405 -5.05 -12.55 -23.78
N GLN A 406 -5.73 -13.32 -24.63
CA GLN A 406 -7.05 -12.96 -25.17
C GLN A 406 -8.09 -12.79 -24.06
N ARG A 407 -8.16 -13.71 -23.10
CA ARG A 407 -9.03 -13.58 -21.91
C ARG A 407 -8.72 -12.31 -21.11
N ARG A 408 -7.43 -12.00 -20.91
CA ARG A 408 -7.04 -10.80 -20.16
C ARG A 408 -7.38 -9.53 -20.94
N HIS A 409 -7.21 -9.53 -22.26
CA HIS A 409 -7.61 -8.43 -23.12
C HIS A 409 -9.12 -8.19 -23.06
N GLU A 410 -9.94 -9.25 -23.16
CA GLU A 410 -11.39 -9.17 -23.04
C GLU A 410 -11.83 -8.66 -21.66
N ALA A 411 -11.19 -9.12 -20.59
CA ALA A 411 -11.48 -8.61 -19.25
C ALA A 411 -11.18 -7.12 -19.07
N LEU A 412 -10.16 -6.59 -19.77
CA LEU A 412 -9.76 -5.18 -19.66
C LEU A 412 -10.54 -4.26 -20.62
N TYR A 413 -10.88 -4.75 -21.82
CA TYR A 413 -11.41 -3.92 -22.91
C TYR A 413 -12.78 -4.38 -23.43
N THR A 414 -13.39 -5.41 -22.85
CA THR A 414 -14.68 -6.02 -23.23
C THR A 414 -14.73 -6.70 -24.61
N TYR A 415 -13.58 -6.88 -25.25
CA TYR A 415 -13.44 -7.66 -26.49
C TYR A 415 -12.06 -8.30 -26.59
N SER A 416 -11.91 -9.30 -27.45
CA SER A 416 -10.62 -9.81 -27.93
C SER A 416 -10.60 -9.80 -29.46
N ALA A 417 -9.42 -9.97 -30.07
CA ALA A 417 -9.26 -10.08 -31.52
C ALA A 417 -8.67 -11.46 -31.89
N PRO A 418 -9.47 -12.54 -31.85
CA PRO A 418 -9.04 -13.86 -32.30
C PRO A 418 -8.53 -13.81 -33.74
N GLY A 419 -7.40 -14.46 -34.01
CA GLY A 419 -6.78 -14.50 -35.34
C GLY A 419 -5.85 -13.33 -35.67
N GLN A 420 -5.72 -12.31 -34.81
CA GLN A 420 -4.63 -11.34 -34.92
C GLN A 420 -3.34 -11.87 -34.30
N ASP A 421 -2.21 -11.51 -34.91
CA ASP A 421 -0.88 -11.85 -34.40
C ASP A 421 -0.66 -11.28 -33.01
N VAL A 422 -0.22 -12.14 -32.09
CA VAL A 422 0.14 -11.75 -30.73
C VAL A 422 1.66 -11.61 -30.64
N VAL A 423 2.10 -10.43 -30.23
CA VAL A 423 3.50 -10.06 -30.11
C VAL A 423 3.90 -10.12 -28.64
N LEU A 424 4.92 -10.93 -28.33
CA LEU A 424 5.67 -10.83 -27.08
C LEU A 424 6.46 -9.52 -27.14
N VAL A 425 6.44 -8.74 -26.07
CA VAL A 425 7.22 -7.50 -25.96
C VAL A 425 8.25 -7.59 -24.86
N ASN A 426 7.87 -8.09 -23.68
CA ASN A 426 8.77 -8.32 -22.57
C ASN A 426 8.54 -9.69 -21.94
N ALA A 427 9.60 -10.40 -21.58
CA ALA A 427 9.55 -11.50 -20.63
C ALA A 427 9.91 -11.00 -19.23
N ARG A 428 9.24 -11.53 -18.21
CA ARG A 428 9.40 -11.15 -16.81
C ARG A 428 9.55 -12.38 -15.93
N VAL A 429 10.49 -12.31 -14.99
CA VAL A 429 10.67 -13.33 -13.96
C VAL A 429 10.80 -12.65 -12.61
N ALA A 430 9.93 -13.02 -11.67
CA ALA A 430 10.17 -12.76 -10.27
C ALA A 430 10.82 -14.00 -9.65
N VAL A 431 12.06 -13.84 -9.16
CA VAL A 431 12.77 -14.85 -8.38
C VAL A 431 12.50 -14.57 -6.90
N VAL A 432 11.79 -15.48 -6.25
CA VAL A 432 11.34 -15.34 -4.86
C VAL A 432 12.11 -16.34 -3.99
N GLY A 433 12.84 -15.84 -3.01
CA GLY A 433 13.40 -16.61 -1.91
C GLY A 433 12.44 -16.57 -0.72
N GLU A 434 11.83 -17.72 -0.42
CA GLU A 434 10.81 -17.82 0.63
C GLU A 434 11.46 -17.66 2.01
N LEU A 435 11.09 -16.60 2.72
CA LEU A 435 11.57 -16.36 4.07
C LEU A 435 10.68 -17.11 5.08
N PRO A 436 11.24 -17.56 6.21
CA PRO A 436 10.43 -18.19 7.26
C PRO A 436 9.32 -17.23 7.73
N VAL A 437 8.07 -17.64 7.56
CA VAL A 437 6.91 -16.86 8.00
C VAL A 437 6.98 -16.71 9.52
N THR A 438 7.19 -15.47 9.97
CA THR A 438 7.22 -15.11 11.38
C THR A 438 6.51 -13.76 11.48
N PRO A 439 5.52 -13.53 12.36
CA PRO A 439 4.96 -14.36 13.43
C PRO A 439 3.59 -14.97 13.10
N VAL A 440 3.23 -16.05 13.79
CA VAL A 440 1.84 -16.50 13.92
C VAL A 440 1.16 -15.61 14.97
N GLU A 441 0.01 -15.02 14.65
CA GLU A 441 -0.79 -14.31 15.66
C GLU A 441 -1.59 -15.34 16.48
N PRO A 442 -1.25 -15.55 17.77
CA PRO A 442 -1.90 -16.57 18.58
C PRO A 442 -3.37 -16.20 18.80
N PRO A 443 -4.28 -17.18 18.84
CA PRO A 443 -5.65 -16.91 19.22
C PRO A 443 -5.72 -16.40 20.66
N ILE A 444 -6.69 -15.53 20.92
CA ILE A 444 -6.98 -15.02 22.27
C ILE A 444 -8.02 -15.91 22.95
N GLY A 445 -8.06 -15.86 24.28
CA GLY A 445 -9.03 -16.62 25.07
C GLY A 445 -10.46 -16.11 24.89
N ALA A 446 -11.43 -17.03 24.97
CA ALA A 446 -12.86 -16.72 24.98
C ALA A 446 -13.43 -16.50 26.41
N ALA A 447 -12.60 -16.67 27.44
CA ALA A 447 -13.02 -16.53 28.83
C ALA A 447 -13.09 -15.06 29.25
N GLY A 448 -14.22 -14.66 29.82
CA GLY A 448 -14.47 -13.30 30.32
C GLY A 448 -15.79 -12.72 29.80
N ARG A 449 -16.10 -11.50 30.19
CA ARG A 449 -17.25 -10.74 29.67
C ARG A 449 -16.74 -9.46 29.03
N ALA A 450 -17.21 -9.16 27.82
CA ALA A 450 -17.03 -7.83 27.23
C ALA A 450 -17.73 -6.79 28.12
N ALA A 451 -16.95 -5.98 28.82
CA ALA A 451 -17.44 -4.90 29.68
C ALA A 451 -16.80 -3.58 29.25
N PRO A 452 -17.58 -2.50 29.12
CA PRO A 452 -17.02 -1.19 28.86
C PRO A 452 -16.22 -0.71 30.09
N ALA A 453 -15.07 -0.09 29.85
CA ALA A 453 -14.28 0.58 30.90
C ALA A 453 -14.92 1.89 31.36
N GLY A 454 -15.78 2.48 30.53
CA GLY A 454 -16.49 3.71 30.83
C GLY A 454 -17.43 4.12 29.70
N ARG A 455 -17.91 5.35 29.77
CA ARG A 455 -18.71 5.99 28.72
C ARG A 455 -18.07 7.31 28.34
N ARG A 456 -18.14 7.66 27.07
CA ARG A 456 -17.67 8.95 26.55
C ARG A 456 -18.79 9.65 25.82
N ARG A 457 -18.94 10.94 26.09
CA ARG A 457 -19.83 11.81 25.31
C ARG A 457 -19.23 12.04 23.93
N ALA A 458 -19.90 11.58 22.89
CA ALA A 458 -19.47 11.69 21.50
C ALA A 458 -20.59 12.22 20.60
N TYR A 459 -20.24 12.92 19.53
CA TYR A 459 -21.17 13.47 18.56
C TYR A 459 -21.33 12.51 17.37
N LEU A 460 -22.49 11.86 17.27
CA LEU A 460 -22.87 10.90 16.23
C LEU A 460 -24.21 11.31 15.61
N ASP A 461 -24.22 12.39 14.82
CA ASP A 461 -25.43 13.13 14.39
C ASP A 461 -26.21 13.80 15.55
N GLY A 462 -25.61 13.78 16.74
CA GLY A 462 -26.13 14.31 17.99
C GLY A 462 -25.25 13.83 19.14
N TRP A 463 -25.31 14.49 20.30
CA TRP A 463 -24.54 14.07 21.47
C TRP A 463 -25.13 12.80 22.09
N ALA A 464 -24.30 11.78 22.27
CA ALA A 464 -24.67 10.53 22.92
C ALA A 464 -23.58 10.03 23.88
N GLU A 465 -23.98 9.30 24.92
CA GLU A 465 -23.08 8.60 25.84
C GLU A 465 -22.72 7.21 25.28
N VAL A 466 -21.54 7.10 24.66
CA VAL A 466 -21.07 5.91 23.95
C VAL A 466 -20.21 5.05 24.88
N PRO A 467 -20.48 3.74 25.03
CA PRO A 467 -19.62 2.84 25.79
C PRO A 467 -18.22 2.72 25.16
N VAL A 468 -17.20 2.75 26.00
CA VAL A 468 -15.79 2.62 25.60
C VAL A 468 -15.27 1.27 26.08
N TYR A 469 -14.84 0.43 25.15
CA TYR A 469 -14.30 -0.90 25.41
C TYR A 469 -12.77 -0.88 25.31
N PRO A 470 -12.05 -1.42 26.30
CA PRO A 470 -10.61 -1.67 26.18
C PRO A 470 -10.42 -2.83 25.21
N TRP A 471 -10.03 -2.54 23.96
CA TRP A 471 -10.02 -3.51 22.87
C TRP A 471 -9.11 -4.70 23.19
N ASP A 472 -7.91 -4.45 23.71
CA ASP A 472 -6.93 -5.50 24.02
C ASP A 472 -7.41 -6.51 25.09
N ALA A 473 -8.46 -6.18 25.86
CA ALA A 473 -9.02 -7.03 26.90
C ALA A 473 -10.32 -7.75 26.49
N LEU A 474 -10.80 -7.56 25.26
CA LEU A 474 -12.03 -8.20 24.81
C LEU A 474 -11.82 -9.70 24.55
N PRO A 475 -12.69 -10.58 25.08
CA PRO A 475 -12.60 -12.01 24.81
C PRO A 475 -13.05 -12.33 23.38
N ALA A 476 -12.44 -13.37 22.80
CA ALA A 476 -12.84 -13.91 21.50
C ALA A 476 -14.34 -14.31 21.50
N GLY A 477 -15.02 -14.06 20.39
CA GLY A 477 -16.44 -14.35 20.20
C GLY A 477 -17.39 -13.32 20.81
N SER A 478 -16.87 -12.25 21.44
CA SER A 478 -17.71 -11.15 21.94
C SER A 478 -18.51 -10.51 20.81
N GLU A 479 -19.81 -10.33 21.04
CA GLU A 479 -20.70 -9.56 20.16
C GLU A 479 -21.10 -8.26 20.86
N ILE A 480 -20.84 -7.13 20.20
CA ILE A 480 -21.06 -5.79 20.75
C ILE A 480 -21.84 -4.96 19.73
N PRO A 481 -23.04 -4.48 20.05
CA PRO A 481 -23.80 -3.60 19.17
C PRO A 481 -23.23 -2.18 19.21
N GLY A 482 -23.28 -1.47 18.08
CA GLY A 482 -23.02 -0.04 18.02
C GLY A 482 -24.20 0.79 18.56
N PRO A 483 -23.97 2.03 19.03
CA PRO A 483 -22.69 2.73 19.01
C PRO A 483 -21.73 2.25 20.10
N ALA A 484 -20.46 2.05 19.73
CA ALA A 484 -19.40 1.65 20.66
C ALA A 484 -18.03 2.17 20.18
N LEU A 485 -17.19 2.57 21.13
CA LEU A 485 -15.78 2.92 20.91
C LEU A 485 -14.90 1.78 21.41
N PHE A 486 -13.91 1.40 20.61
CA PHE A 486 -12.91 0.40 20.96
C PHE A 486 -11.55 1.05 20.99
N GLU A 487 -10.89 1.02 22.13
CA GLU A 487 -9.60 1.70 22.32
C GLU A 487 -8.48 0.70 22.54
N SER A 488 -7.41 0.88 21.77
CA SER A 488 -6.09 0.35 22.08
C SER A 488 -5.13 1.50 22.35
N ALA A 489 -3.91 1.17 22.76
CA ALA A 489 -2.86 2.18 22.92
C ALA A 489 -2.50 2.90 21.61
N THR A 490 -2.86 2.38 20.44
CA THR A 490 -2.35 2.86 19.15
C THR A 490 -3.44 3.27 18.16
N THR A 491 -4.71 2.95 18.43
CA THR A 491 -5.84 3.35 17.59
C THR A 491 -7.17 3.32 18.34
N THR A 492 -8.17 3.99 17.77
CA THR A 492 -9.55 3.98 18.23
C THR A 492 -10.46 3.59 17.07
N VAL A 493 -11.36 2.63 17.30
CA VAL A 493 -12.35 2.18 16.32
C VAL A 493 -13.75 2.58 16.77
N LEU A 494 -14.52 3.15 15.85
CA LEU A 494 -15.91 3.54 16.08
C LEU A 494 -16.86 2.61 15.34
N ALA A 495 -17.65 1.85 16.08
CA ALA A 495 -18.87 1.24 15.56
C ALA A 495 -20.03 2.22 15.75
N ARG A 496 -20.75 2.53 14.68
CA ARG A 496 -21.87 3.47 14.64
C ARG A 496 -23.20 2.77 14.99
N PRO A 497 -24.28 3.53 15.28
CA PRO A 497 -25.59 2.93 15.53
C PRO A 497 -26.04 2.01 14.39
N GLY A 498 -26.58 0.84 14.74
CA GLY A 498 -27.03 -0.19 13.80
C GLY A 498 -25.96 -1.20 13.38
N GLU A 499 -24.68 -0.94 13.68
CA GLU A 499 -23.57 -1.84 13.35
C GLU A 499 -23.41 -2.93 14.42
N ARG A 500 -22.92 -4.10 14.02
CA ARG A 500 -22.61 -5.21 14.93
C ARG A 500 -21.13 -5.54 14.84
N VAL A 501 -20.46 -5.61 15.99
CA VAL A 501 -19.05 -5.95 16.09
C VAL A 501 -18.92 -7.36 16.66
N GLN A 502 -18.17 -8.21 15.99
CA GLN A 502 -17.75 -9.51 16.49
C GLN A 502 -16.23 -9.50 16.70
N VAL A 503 -15.79 -9.95 17.87
CA VAL A 503 -14.36 -10.14 18.16
C VAL A 503 -13.93 -11.51 17.65
N THR A 504 -13.02 -11.54 16.69
CA THR A 504 -12.55 -12.81 16.08
C THR A 504 -11.67 -13.61 17.05
N PRO A 505 -11.35 -14.89 16.74
CA PRO A 505 -10.37 -15.66 17.50
C PRO A 505 -9.00 -14.99 17.64
N HIS A 506 -8.62 -14.09 16.71
CA HIS A 506 -7.37 -13.33 16.75
C HIS A 506 -7.52 -11.97 17.46
N GLY A 507 -8.69 -11.67 18.04
CA GLY A 507 -8.97 -10.39 18.70
C GLY A 507 -9.24 -9.24 17.74
N TRP A 508 -9.50 -9.52 16.46
CA TRP A 508 -9.82 -8.49 15.47
C TRP A 508 -11.28 -8.07 15.60
N LEU A 509 -11.60 -6.87 15.14
CA LEU A 509 -12.98 -6.41 15.06
C LEU A 509 -13.53 -6.70 13.66
N ASP A 510 -14.49 -7.61 13.56
CA ASP A 510 -15.30 -7.84 12.35
C ASP A 510 -16.63 -7.09 12.51
N ILE A 511 -16.79 -6.00 11.77
CA ILE A 511 -17.90 -5.07 11.87
C ILE A 511 -18.84 -5.25 10.68
N ARG A 512 -20.11 -5.54 10.97
CA ARG A 512 -21.19 -5.65 9.99
C ARG A 512 -22.06 -4.41 10.02
N LEU A 513 -22.28 -3.82 8.84
CA LEU A 513 -22.86 -2.48 8.71
C LEU A 513 -24.39 -2.44 8.55
N GLY A 514 -25.05 -3.59 8.42
CA GLY A 514 -26.51 -3.69 8.29
C GLY A 514 -26.98 -3.77 6.85
#